data_AF-R5FFM0-F1
#
_entry.id   AF-R5FFM0-F1
#
_cell.length_a   1.000
_cell.length_b   1.000
_cell.length_c   1.000
_cell.angle_alpha   90.00
_cell.angle_beta   90.00
_cell.angle_gamma   90.00
#
_symmetry.space_group_name_H-M   'P 1'
#
loop_
_entity.id
_entity.type
_entity.pdbx_description
1 polymer ?
#
loop_
_entity_poly.entity_id
_entity_poly.type
_entity_poly.pdbx_seq_one_letter_code
_entity_poly.pdbx_strand_id
1 'polypeptide(L)'
;MEQEFMDYWKRHEKRLLKLAPRHLAEEKMQYGKYNTAGDWACMIFPFLPFSLILQITPFGNQYIDTALAFVALVVFVFLCEIARPHLTGKRPLTQINNDIKNYWYQKYKEKGISALDDALSR
;
A
#
# COMPACT_ATOMS: atom_id res chain seq x y z
N MET A 1 -26.51 0.78 -15.70
CA MET A 1 -26.02 -0.26 -14.76
C MET A 1 -24.58 -0.02 -14.34
N GLU A 2 -23.58 0.02 -15.24
CA GLU A 2 -22.18 0.27 -14.79
C GLU A 2 -21.94 1.64 -14.16
N GLN A 3 -22.50 2.72 -14.72
CA GLN A 3 -22.41 4.06 -14.11
C GLN A 3 -23.08 4.13 -12.74
N GLU A 4 -24.17 3.39 -12.56
CA GLU A 4 -24.95 3.34 -11.32
C GLU A 4 -24.13 2.74 -10.17
N PHE A 5 -23.46 1.61 -10.45
CA PHE A 5 -22.51 1.02 -9.51
C PHE A 5 -21.31 1.94 -9.24
N MET A 6 -20.76 2.60 -10.26
CA MET A 6 -19.60 3.49 -10.07
C MET A 6 -19.94 4.71 -9.22
N ASP A 7 -21.12 5.31 -9.42
CA ASP A 7 -21.62 6.40 -8.59
C ASP A 7 -21.88 5.94 -7.15
N TYR A 8 -22.46 4.76 -6.99
CA TYR A 8 -22.68 4.16 -5.67
C TYR A 8 -21.34 3.86 -4.96
N TRP A 9 -20.40 3.23 -5.66
CA TRP A 9 -19.05 2.96 -5.18
C TRP A 9 -18.40 4.24 -4.71
N LYS A 10 -18.40 5.29 -5.53
CA LYS A 10 -17.77 6.58 -5.19
C LYS A 10 -18.38 7.22 -3.92
N ARG A 11 -19.69 7.03 -3.68
CA ARG A 11 -20.37 7.53 -2.48
C ARG A 11 -20.11 6.67 -1.23
N HIS A 12 -19.94 5.37 -1.38
CA HIS A 12 -19.89 4.40 -0.27
C HIS A 12 -18.56 3.66 -0.12
N GLU A 13 -17.54 4.00 -0.91
CA GLU A 13 -16.24 3.31 -1.00
C GLU A 13 -15.62 3.01 0.36
N LYS A 14 -15.50 4.02 1.24
CA LYS A 14 -14.90 3.83 2.56
C LYS A 14 -15.62 2.80 3.42
N ARG A 15 -16.95 2.69 3.30
CA ARG A 15 -17.75 1.71 4.04
C ARG A 15 -17.68 0.33 3.39
N LEU A 16 -17.77 0.26 2.06
CA LEU A 16 -17.65 -1.00 1.30
C LEU A 16 -16.25 -1.63 1.41
N LEU A 17 -15.20 -0.82 1.49
CA LEU A 17 -13.83 -1.27 1.76
C LEU A 17 -13.64 -1.78 3.20
N LYS A 18 -14.45 -1.31 4.16
CA LYS A 18 -14.44 -1.85 5.54
C LYS A 18 -15.20 -3.17 5.64
N LEU A 19 -16.26 -3.31 4.84
CA LEU A 19 -17.04 -4.54 4.72
C LEU A 19 -16.40 -5.57 3.77
N ALA A 20 -15.10 -5.42 3.48
CA ALA A 20 -14.37 -6.35 2.63
C ALA A 20 -14.52 -7.79 3.14
N PRO A 21 -14.61 -8.79 2.24
CA PRO A 21 -14.68 -10.19 2.64
C PRO A 21 -13.44 -10.57 3.48
N ARG A 22 -13.62 -11.45 4.47
CA ARG A 22 -12.62 -11.75 5.51
C ARG A 22 -11.21 -12.01 4.95
N HIS A 23 -11.11 -12.79 3.88
CA HIS A 23 -9.82 -13.09 3.24
C HIS A 23 -9.09 -11.82 2.73
N LEU A 24 -9.79 -10.88 2.08
CA LEU A 24 -9.19 -9.62 1.59
C LEU A 24 -8.92 -8.64 2.74
N ALA A 25 -9.75 -8.65 3.78
CA ALA A 25 -9.52 -7.84 4.98
C ALA A 25 -8.27 -8.30 5.74
N GLU A 26 -8.08 -9.62 5.86
CA GLU A 26 -6.88 -10.22 6.45
C GLU A 26 -5.63 -9.94 5.63
N GLU A 27 -5.70 -10.09 4.29
CA GLU A 27 -4.59 -9.77 3.39
C GLU A 27 -4.19 -8.28 3.48
N LYS A 28 -5.17 -7.38 3.53
CA LYS A 28 -4.94 -5.95 3.76
C LYS A 28 -4.31 -5.67 5.12
N MET A 29 -4.72 -6.39 6.17
CA MET A 29 -4.12 -6.26 7.49
C MET A 29 -2.68 -6.79 7.52
N GLN A 30 -2.39 -7.86 6.77
CA GLN A 30 -1.04 -8.43 6.65
C GLN A 30 -0.11 -7.54 5.82
N TYR A 31 -0.63 -6.79 4.85
CA TYR A 31 0.15 -5.81 4.08
C TYR A 31 0.86 -4.80 4.99
N GLY A 32 0.13 -4.23 5.96
CA GLY A 32 0.65 -3.20 6.88
C GLY A 32 1.62 -3.70 7.95
N LYS A 33 1.81 -5.01 8.11
CA LYS A 33 2.69 -5.56 9.14
C LYS A 33 4.08 -5.87 8.59
N TYR A 34 5.13 -5.59 9.36
CA TYR A 34 6.52 -6.01 9.05
C TYR A 34 6.72 -7.50 9.38
N ASN A 35 6.04 -8.37 8.63
CA ASN A 35 5.99 -9.81 8.90
C ASN A 35 6.98 -10.63 8.07
N THR A 36 7.65 -10.03 7.09
CA THR A 36 8.60 -10.74 6.22
C THR A 36 10.02 -10.21 6.41
N ALA A 37 11.03 -11.07 6.19
CA ALA A 37 12.43 -10.65 6.20
C ALA A 37 12.70 -9.52 5.20
N GLY A 38 11.99 -9.50 4.06
CA GLY A 38 12.05 -8.43 3.07
C GLY A 38 11.53 -7.08 3.61
N ASP A 39 10.48 -7.07 4.44
CA ASP A 39 9.98 -5.84 5.09
C ASP A 39 11.05 -5.23 6.01
N TRP A 40 11.72 -6.07 6.81
CA TRP A 40 12.81 -5.64 7.70
C TRP A 40 14.05 -5.20 6.91
N ALA A 41 14.40 -5.91 5.84
CA ALA A 41 15.49 -5.55 4.96
C ALA A 41 15.24 -4.20 4.29
N CYS A 42 14.05 -3.96 3.74
CA CYS A 42 13.66 -2.66 3.15
C CYS A 42 13.66 -1.51 4.17
N MET A 43 13.44 -1.79 5.45
CA MET A 43 13.53 -0.77 6.50
C MET A 43 15.00 -0.40 6.80
N ILE A 44 15.90 -1.37 6.82
CA ILE A 44 17.32 -1.17 7.21
C ILE A 44 18.17 -0.70 6.02
N PHE A 45 17.89 -1.18 4.82
CA PHE A 45 18.68 -0.93 3.62
C PHE A 45 18.97 0.55 3.32
N PRO A 46 18.01 1.49 3.47
CA PRO A 46 18.24 2.92 3.22
C PRO A 46 19.27 3.57 4.16
N PHE A 47 19.55 2.97 5.32
CA PHE A 47 20.54 3.49 6.27
C PHE A 47 21.99 3.20 5.83
N LEU A 48 22.22 2.22 4.97
CA LEU A 48 23.56 1.89 4.45
C LEU A 48 24.16 3.02 3.58
N PRO A 49 23.47 3.54 2.55
CA PRO A 49 23.99 4.68 1.79
C PRO A 49 24.04 5.95 2.63
N PHE A 50 23.10 6.15 3.56
CA PHE A 50 23.12 7.30 4.49
C PHE A 50 24.40 7.30 5.34
N SER A 51 24.72 6.17 5.99
CA SER A 51 25.92 6.06 6.83
C SER A 51 27.20 6.17 5.99
N LEU A 52 27.22 5.59 4.79
CA LEU A 52 28.37 5.67 3.89
C LEU A 52 28.69 7.13 3.53
N ILE A 53 27.70 7.91 3.11
CA ILE A 53 27.89 9.32 2.72
C ILE A 53 28.44 10.15 3.88
N LEU A 54 27.95 9.93 5.10
CA LEU A 54 28.46 10.63 6.28
C LEU A 54 29.89 10.23 6.67
N GLN A 55 30.33 9.01 6.33
CA GLN A 55 31.71 8.56 6.61
C GLN A 55 32.71 9.09 5.58
N ILE A 56 32.35 9.07 4.29
CA ILE A 56 33.27 9.45 3.22
C ILE A 56 33.33 10.97 3.00
N THR A 57 32.33 11.72 3.49
CA THR A 57 32.25 13.20 3.42
C THR A 57 32.70 13.73 2.05
N PRO A 58 31.99 13.39 0.96
CA PRO A 58 32.46 13.60 -0.41
C PRO A 58 32.78 15.06 -0.74
N PHE A 59 32.12 16.01 -0.07
CA PHE A 59 32.36 17.44 -0.26
C PHE A 59 33.19 18.08 0.87
N GLY A 60 33.53 17.31 1.92
CA GLY A 60 34.26 17.78 3.10
C GLY A 60 33.54 18.83 3.93
N ASN A 61 32.30 19.19 3.55
CA ASN A 61 31.45 20.14 4.24
C ASN A 61 30.31 19.36 4.88
N GLN A 62 30.32 19.32 6.21
CA GLN A 62 29.34 18.60 7.01
C GLN A 62 27.89 18.92 6.65
N TYR A 63 27.55 20.18 6.35
CA TYR A 63 26.18 20.55 6.00
C TYR A 63 25.76 20.01 4.63
N ILE A 64 26.66 20.06 3.64
CA ILE A 64 26.41 19.57 2.28
C ILE A 64 26.33 18.04 2.27
N ASP A 65 27.25 17.38 2.95
CA ASP A 65 27.29 15.92 3.04
C ASP A 65 26.09 15.37 3.81
N THR A 66 25.66 16.05 4.88
CA THR A 66 24.44 15.67 5.61
C THR A 66 23.19 15.86 4.74
N ALA A 67 23.08 16.97 4.00
CA ALA A 67 21.96 17.18 3.09
C ALA A 67 21.92 16.10 2.00
N LEU A 68 23.07 15.76 1.42
CA LEU A 68 23.19 14.68 0.44
C LEU A 68 22.77 13.32 1.03
N ALA A 69 23.21 13.01 2.25
CA ALA A 69 22.84 11.77 2.93
C ALA A 69 21.32 11.68 3.12
N PHE A 70 20.66 12.77 3.53
CA PHE A 70 19.20 12.81 3.65
C PHE A 70 18.50 12.61 2.30
N VAL A 71 19.00 13.23 1.23
CA VAL A 71 18.45 13.02 -0.12
C VAL A 71 18.57 11.55 -0.52
N ALA A 72 19.74 10.93 -0.31
CA ALA A 72 19.93 9.52 -0.58
C ALA A 72 18.98 8.65 0.26
N LEU A 73 18.86 8.91 1.57
CA LEU A 73 17.94 8.18 2.44
C LEU A 73 16.51 8.20 1.91
N VAL A 74 16.00 9.37 1.52
CA VAL A 74 14.65 9.52 0.96
C VAL A 74 14.52 8.71 -0.34
N VAL A 75 15.48 8.83 -1.26
CA VAL A 75 15.46 8.09 -2.54
C VAL A 75 15.43 6.58 -2.29
N PHE A 76 16.28 6.07 -1.40
CA PHE A 76 16.34 4.64 -1.09
C PHE A 76 15.08 4.14 -0.38
N VAL A 77 14.46 4.94 0.50
CA VAL A 77 13.15 4.61 1.09
C VAL A 77 12.09 4.47 -0.02
N PHE A 78 12.04 5.40 -0.98
CA PHE A 78 11.11 5.30 -2.10
C PHE A 78 11.35 4.06 -2.97
N LEU A 79 12.61 3.72 -3.25
CA LEU A 79 12.95 2.50 -3.98
C LEU A 79 12.50 1.24 -3.23
N CYS A 80 12.68 1.22 -1.90
CA CYS A 80 12.24 0.13 -1.05
C CYS A 80 10.71 -0.03 -1.05
N GLU A 81 9.94 1.06 -1.04
CA GLU A 81 8.47 1.01 -1.14
C GLU A 81 8.01 0.43 -2.50
N ILE A 82 8.68 0.79 -3.60
CA ILE A 82 8.38 0.25 -4.93
C ILE A 82 8.79 -1.24 -5.02
N ALA A 83 9.93 -1.61 -4.44
CA ALA A 83 10.44 -2.97 -4.47
C ALA A 83 9.75 -3.91 -3.47
N ARG A 84 9.09 -3.36 -2.44
CA ARG A 84 8.39 -4.11 -1.38
C ARG A 84 7.49 -5.24 -1.88
N PRO A 85 6.59 -5.06 -2.87
CA PRO A 85 5.77 -6.15 -3.40
C PRO A 85 6.60 -7.26 -4.08
N HIS A 86 7.74 -6.93 -4.69
CA HIS A 86 8.63 -7.91 -5.32
C HIS A 86 9.45 -8.70 -4.30
N LEU A 87 9.85 -8.07 -3.20
CA LEU A 87 10.71 -8.67 -2.18
C LEU A 87 9.95 -9.47 -1.12
N THR A 88 8.70 -9.08 -0.85
CA THR A 88 7.90 -9.68 0.25
C THR A 88 6.84 -10.66 -0.26
N GLY A 89 6.61 -10.72 -1.57
CA GLY A 89 5.53 -11.53 -2.17
C GLY A 89 4.12 -11.03 -1.83
N LYS A 90 4.00 -9.94 -1.07
CA LYS A 90 2.70 -9.33 -0.73
C LYS A 90 2.14 -8.60 -1.95
N ARG A 91 0.86 -8.82 -2.23
CA ARG A 91 0.16 -8.07 -3.27
C ARG A 91 0.09 -6.59 -2.89
N PRO A 92 0.26 -5.66 -3.85
CA PRO A 92 0.12 -4.24 -3.57
C PRO A 92 -1.32 -3.91 -3.15
N LEU A 93 -1.46 -2.95 -2.23
CA LEU A 93 -2.76 -2.55 -1.66
C LEU A 93 -3.79 -2.13 -2.73
N THR A 94 -3.31 -1.63 -3.87
CA THR A 94 -4.12 -1.25 -5.04
C THR A 94 -4.80 -2.45 -5.68
N GLN A 95 -4.11 -3.59 -5.79
CA GLN A 95 -4.70 -4.83 -6.30
C GLN A 95 -5.75 -5.37 -5.33
N ILE A 96 -5.46 -5.36 -4.03
CA ILE A 96 -6.41 -5.81 -3.00
C ILE A 96 -7.69 -4.96 -3.03
N ASN A 97 -7.56 -3.63 -3.13
CA ASN A 97 -8.73 -2.75 -3.23
C ASN A 97 -9.52 -2.97 -4.53
N ASN A 98 -8.84 -3.25 -5.65
CA ASN A 98 -9.51 -3.60 -6.90
C ASN A 98 -10.26 -4.93 -6.80
N ASP A 99 -9.70 -5.93 -6.12
CA ASP A 99 -10.36 -7.22 -5.88
C ASP A 99 -11.61 -7.04 -4.99
N ILE A 100 -11.55 -6.17 -3.98
CA ILE A 100 -12.74 -5.80 -3.18
C ILE A 100 -13.79 -5.13 -4.07
N LYS A 101 -13.39 -4.20 -4.94
CA LYS A 101 -14.32 -3.54 -5.88
C LYS A 101 -14.97 -4.54 -6.83
N ASN A 102 -14.19 -5.48 -7.37
CA ASN A 102 -14.68 -6.54 -8.25
C ASN A 102 -15.66 -7.47 -7.54
N TYR A 103 -15.39 -7.82 -6.27
CA TYR A 103 -16.31 -8.60 -5.44
C TYR A 103 -17.68 -7.92 -5.31
N TRP A 104 -17.69 -6.62 -4.97
CA TRP A 104 -18.94 -5.85 -4.87
C TRP A 104 -19.64 -5.66 -6.21
N TYR A 105 -18.87 -5.53 -7.30
CA TYR A 105 -19.42 -5.42 -8.64
C TYR A 105 -20.10 -6.72 -9.12
N GLN A 106 -19.54 -7.89 -8.79
CA GLN A 106 -20.21 -9.16 -9.07
C GLN A 106 -21.51 -9.30 -8.29
N LYS A 107 -21.50 -8.92 -7.01
CA LYS A 107 -22.70 -8.93 -6.17
C LYS A 107 -23.78 -7.97 -6.66
N TYR A 108 -23.37 -6.80 -7.18
CA TYR A 108 -24.25 -5.87 -7.89
C TYR A 108 -24.86 -6.50 -9.14
N LYS A 109 -24.07 -7.22 -9.96
CA LYS A 109 -24.59 -7.89 -11.16
C LYS A 109 -25.65 -8.95 -10.86
N GLU A 110 -25.51 -9.66 -9.75
CA GLU A 110 -26.44 -10.74 -9.38
C GLU A 110 -27.76 -10.22 -8.78
N LYS A 111 -27.70 -9.15 -7.96
CA LYS A 111 -28.83 -8.74 -7.10
C LYS A 111 -29.18 -7.24 -7.17
N GLY A 112 -28.43 -6.45 -7.93
CA GLY A 112 -28.61 -5.00 -8.02
C GLY A 112 -28.10 -4.25 -6.78
N ILE A 113 -28.52 -2.99 -6.62
CA ILE A 113 -28.07 -2.09 -5.54
C ILE A 113 -28.51 -2.57 -4.15
N SER A 114 -29.67 -3.22 -4.05
CA SER A 114 -30.20 -3.72 -2.79
C SER A 114 -29.21 -4.63 -2.05
N ALA A 115 -28.41 -5.41 -2.78
CA ALA A 115 -27.38 -6.27 -2.21
C ALA A 115 -26.22 -5.50 -1.53
N LEU A 116 -25.97 -4.26 -1.95
CA LEU A 116 -24.97 -3.37 -1.34
C LEU A 116 -25.57 -2.63 -0.16
N ASP A 117 -26.83 -2.17 -0.27
CA ASP A 117 -27.55 -1.52 0.84
C ASP A 117 -27.71 -2.49 2.02
N ASP A 118 -28.12 -3.74 1.77
CA ASP A 118 -28.23 -4.80 2.78
C ASP A 118 -26.89 -5.09 3.49
N ALA A 119 -25.78 -4.93 2.76
CA ALA A 119 -24.46 -5.10 3.34
C ALA A 119 -24.03 -3.90 4.19
N LEU A 120 -24.44 -2.69 3.81
CA LEU A 120 -24.15 -1.45 4.52
C LEU A 120 -25.05 -1.20 5.73
N SER A 121 -26.20 -1.87 5.79
CA SER A 121 -27.13 -1.83 6.93
C SER A 121 -26.77 -2.83 8.05
N ARG A 122 -25.80 -3.73 7.82
CA ARG A 122 -25.25 -4.63 8.84
C ARG A 122 -24.09 -3.98 9.59
#